data_AF-A0AAW9SGE1-F1
#
_entry.id   AF-A0AAW9SGE1-F1
#
_cell.length_a   1.000
_cell.length_b   1.000
_cell.length_c   1.000
_cell.angle_alpha   90.00
_cell.angle_beta   90.00
_cell.angle_gamma   90.00
#
_symmetry.space_group_name_H-M   'P 1'
#
loop_
_entity.id
_entity.type
_entity.pdbx_description
1 polymer ?
#
loop_
_entity_poly.entity_id
_entity_poly.type
_entity_poly.pdbx_seq_one_letter_code
_entity_poly.pdbx_strand_id
1 'polypeptide(L)'
;MIDVKIILLLVSVLLQSSCDKTENSTVLRIRNETIDSVYYQFSWSHPDTTIADFNPLNDSYNYLILPFSEKRVNARNSKNYDYWAELFSDGKKEYLFIFHADTLLNNDWESVRSDYKILRRIELSRDLLQKNNWVIMYK
;
A
#
# COMPACT_ATOMS: atom_id res chain seq x y z
N MET A 1 -9.97 -49.56 19.78
CA MET A 1 -10.36 -49.28 18.38
C MET A 1 -10.89 -47.87 18.32
N ILE A 2 -10.22 -46.98 17.61
CA ILE A 2 -10.75 -45.63 17.36
C ILE A 2 -11.87 -45.80 16.34
N ASP A 3 -13.07 -45.35 16.70
CA ASP A 3 -14.24 -45.44 15.82
C ASP A 3 -14.01 -44.57 14.58
N VAL A 4 -14.19 -45.14 13.39
CA VAL A 4 -14.07 -44.45 12.09
C VAL A 4 -14.96 -43.20 12.05
N LYS A 5 -16.07 -43.19 12.79
CA LYS A 5 -16.96 -42.03 12.92
C LYS A 5 -16.29 -40.85 13.65
N ILE A 6 -15.43 -41.11 14.63
CA ILE A 6 -14.68 -40.08 15.37
C ILE A 6 -13.61 -39.46 14.47
N ILE A 7 -12.96 -40.27 13.62
CA ILE A 7 -11.97 -39.80 12.65
C ILE A 7 -12.63 -38.89 11.60
N LEU A 8 -13.79 -39.29 11.07
CA LEU A 8 -14.55 -38.49 10.10
C LEU A 8 -15.03 -37.14 10.69
N LEU A 9 -15.41 -37.13 11.97
CA LEU A 9 -15.82 -35.90 12.66
C LEU A 9 -14.63 -34.95 12.91
N LEU A 10 -13.45 -35.48 13.22
CA LEU A 10 -12.24 -34.68 13.40
C LEU A 10 -11.74 -34.08 12.08
N VAL A 11 -11.80 -34.86 10.99
CA VAL A 11 -11.43 -34.37 9.65
C VAL A 11 -12.39 -33.28 9.16
N SER A 12 -13.69 -33.39 9.44
CA SER A 12 -14.66 -32.36 9.05
C SER A 12 -14.50 -31.04 9.81
N VAL A 13 -14.12 -31.08 11.09
CA VAL A 13 -13.81 -29.88 11.89
C VAL A 13 -12.52 -29.22 11.41
N LEU A 14 -11.51 -29.99 11.00
CA LEU A 14 -10.25 -29.45 10.48
C LEU A 14 -10.42 -28.81 9.08
N LEU A 15 -11.33 -29.33 8.25
CA LEU A 15 -11.60 -28.80 6.90
C LEU A 15 -12.38 -27.46 6.89
N GLN A 16 -13.02 -27.06 8.00
CA GLN A 16 -13.72 -25.78 8.10
C GLN A 16 -12.80 -24.57 8.36
N SER A 17 -11.49 -24.80 8.51
CA SER A 17 -10.49 -23.74 8.62
C SER A 17 -9.87 -23.35 7.25
N SER A 18 -10.62 -23.57 6.16
CA SER A 18 -10.30 -23.01 4.85
C SER A 18 -10.49 -21.49 4.87
N CYS A 19 -9.47 -20.84 5.40
CA CYS A 19 -9.01 -19.48 5.15
C CYS A 19 -9.88 -18.68 4.18
N ASP A 20 -10.65 -17.72 4.71
CA ASP A 20 -11.15 -16.59 3.92
C ASP A 20 -9.95 -15.79 3.42
N LYS A 21 -9.44 -16.16 2.24
CA LYS A 21 -8.64 -15.26 1.41
C LYS A 21 -9.55 -14.62 0.38
N THR A 22 -10.51 -13.84 0.86
CA THR A 22 -10.82 -12.64 0.09
C THR A 22 -9.61 -11.72 0.28
N GLU A 23 -8.62 -11.86 -0.61
CA GLU A 23 -7.61 -10.81 -0.81
C GLU A 23 -8.39 -9.52 -1.01
N ASN A 24 -8.46 -8.70 0.03
CA ASN A 24 -9.31 -7.53 0.01
C ASN A 24 -8.57 -6.44 -0.76
N SER A 25 -8.58 -6.57 -2.08
CA SER A 25 -8.08 -5.64 -3.11
C SER A 25 -8.75 -4.26 -3.06
N THR A 26 -9.48 -3.96 -2.00
CA THR A 26 -10.04 -2.65 -1.70
C THR A 26 -9.12 -1.81 -0.82
N VAL A 27 -8.17 -2.43 -0.12
CA VAL A 27 -7.27 -1.74 0.82
C VAL A 27 -5.81 -1.97 0.47
N LEU A 28 -5.13 -0.91 0.05
CA LEU A 28 -3.68 -0.89 -0.08
C LEU A 28 -3.07 -0.53 1.29
N ARG A 29 -2.10 -1.31 1.74
CA ARG A 29 -1.36 -1.02 2.98
C ARG A 29 0.05 -0.56 2.66
N ILE A 30 0.49 0.51 3.31
CA ILE A 30 1.87 0.97 3.25
C ILE A 30 2.45 0.83 4.65
N ARG A 31 3.45 -0.03 4.81
CA ARG A 31 4.09 -0.33 6.09
C ARG A 31 5.48 0.26 6.12
N ASN A 32 5.78 0.99 7.18
CA ASN A 32 7.11 1.47 7.51
C ASN A 32 7.74 0.52 8.53
N GLU A 33 8.85 -0.12 8.17
CA GLU A 33 9.64 -1.02 9.04
C GLU A 33 10.94 -0.36 9.53
N THR A 34 11.07 0.95 9.35
CA THR A 34 12.25 1.73 9.78
C THR A 34 12.00 2.46 11.09
N ILE A 35 13.07 2.98 11.68
CA ILE A 35 13.03 3.81 12.90
C ILE A 35 12.57 5.25 12.62
N ASP A 36 12.60 5.68 11.37
CA ASP A 36 12.31 7.05 10.97
C ASP A 36 10.85 7.18 10.52
N SER A 37 10.28 8.35 10.74
CA SER A 37 8.96 8.66 10.19
C SER A 37 9.08 9.00 8.70
N VAL A 38 8.12 8.54 7.91
CA VAL A 38 8.09 8.82 6.47
C VAL A 38 6.75 9.40 6.05
N TYR A 39 6.78 10.23 5.02
CA TYR A 39 5.58 10.65 4.30
C TYR A 39 5.46 9.86 3.01
N TYR A 40 4.24 9.68 2.52
CA TYR A 40 4.00 9.10 1.21
C TYR A 40 3.10 9.98 0.36
N GLN A 41 3.19 9.81 -0.96
CA GLN A 41 2.28 10.44 -1.92
C GLN A 41 2.13 9.57 -3.16
N PHE A 42 0.90 9.45 -3.67
CA PHE A 42 0.67 8.84 -4.96
C PHE A 42 0.71 9.90 -6.07
N SER A 43 1.28 9.53 -7.22
CA SER A 43 1.08 10.23 -8.48
C SER A 43 0.26 9.34 -9.40
N TRP A 44 -0.90 9.87 -9.82
CA TRP A 44 -1.87 9.20 -10.68
C TRP A 44 -1.87 9.78 -12.12
N SER A 45 -0.84 10.56 -12.45
CA SER A 45 -0.88 11.54 -13.54
C SER A 45 -0.26 11.04 -14.84
N HIS A 46 -0.37 9.75 -15.16
CA HIS A 46 0.22 9.18 -16.38
C HIS A 46 -0.16 9.99 -17.65
N PRO A 47 0.80 10.35 -18.53
CA PRO A 47 2.20 9.90 -18.57
C PRO A 47 3.18 10.68 -17.68
N ASP A 48 2.73 11.72 -16.98
CA ASP A 48 3.57 12.46 -16.04
C ASP A 48 3.85 11.63 -14.79
N THR A 49 5.12 11.28 -14.61
CA THR A 49 5.60 10.46 -13.50
C THR A 49 6.29 11.30 -12.41
N THR A 50 6.03 12.61 -12.38
CA THR A 50 6.60 13.52 -11.39
C THR A 50 5.82 13.50 -10.07
N ILE A 51 6.41 14.13 -9.05
CA ILE A 51 5.82 14.32 -7.73
C ILE A 51 4.71 15.37 -7.85
N ALA A 52 3.52 15.07 -7.31
CA ALA A 52 2.35 15.93 -7.47
C ALA A 52 2.49 17.27 -6.73
N ASP A 53 1.70 18.27 -7.13
CA ASP A 53 1.80 19.63 -6.57
C ASP A 53 1.45 19.72 -5.09
N PHE A 54 0.64 18.80 -4.58
CA PHE A 54 0.22 18.78 -3.18
C PHE A 54 1.39 18.43 -2.25
N ASN A 55 1.61 19.22 -1.18
CA ASN A 55 2.61 18.91 -0.16
C ASN A 55 2.01 17.97 0.91
N PRO A 56 2.51 16.73 1.07
CA PRO A 56 1.99 15.79 2.07
C PRO A 56 2.18 16.25 3.53
N LEU A 57 3.08 17.21 3.80
CA LEU A 57 3.17 17.84 5.13
C LEU A 57 1.91 18.61 5.54
N ASN A 58 1.13 19.09 4.57
CA ASN A 58 -0.08 19.87 4.87
C ASN A 58 -1.19 19.01 5.49
N ASP A 59 -1.06 17.68 5.46
CA ASP A 59 -2.00 16.72 6.03
C ASP A 59 -1.28 15.49 6.60
N SER A 60 -0.49 15.71 7.66
CA SER A 60 0.22 14.62 8.33
C SER A 60 -0.71 13.50 8.81
N TYR A 61 -1.97 13.78 9.12
CA TYR A 61 -2.90 12.75 9.55
C TYR A 61 -3.08 11.64 8.50
N ASN A 62 -3.20 12.02 7.22
CA ASN A 62 -3.39 11.08 6.13
C ASN A 62 -2.09 10.57 5.51
N TYR A 63 -1.03 11.38 5.50
CA TYR A 63 0.19 11.08 4.72
C TYR A 63 1.41 10.67 5.55
N LEU A 64 1.41 10.86 6.88
CA LEU A 64 2.50 10.41 7.75
C LEU A 64 2.35 8.92 8.08
N ILE A 65 3.46 8.19 8.00
CA ILE A 65 3.62 6.82 8.49
C ILE A 65 4.69 6.83 9.57
N LEU A 66 4.27 6.57 10.81
CA LEU A 66 5.17 6.50 11.96
C LEU A 66 6.11 5.29 11.87
N PRO A 67 7.21 5.27 12.64
CA PRO A 67 8.11 4.12 12.71
C PRO A 67 7.36 2.84 13.09
N PHE A 68 7.71 1.74 12.43
CA PHE A 68 7.10 0.42 12.67
C PHE A 68 5.56 0.39 12.62
N SER A 69 4.95 1.27 11.82
CA SER A 69 3.50 1.39 11.67
C SER A 69 3.03 1.20 10.23
N GLU A 70 1.72 1.15 10.01
CA GLU A 70 1.13 1.06 8.68
C GLU A 70 0.01 2.08 8.46
N LYS A 71 -0.11 2.53 7.21
CA LYS A 71 -1.27 3.27 6.71
C LYS A 71 -2.10 2.41 5.79
N ARG A 72 -3.42 2.53 5.92
CA ARG A 72 -4.43 1.86 5.09
C ARG A 72 -5.04 2.88 4.15
N VAL A 73 -4.88 2.65 2.86
CA VAL A 73 -5.41 3.48 1.78
C VAL A 73 -6.57 2.73 1.14
N ASN A 74 -7.77 3.22 1.38
CA ASN A 74 -8.98 2.63 0.82
C ASN A 74 -9.16 3.07 -0.63
N ALA A 75 -9.65 2.16 -1.46
CA ALA A 75 -10.14 2.46 -2.78
C ALA A 75 -11.20 3.58 -2.71
N ARG A 76 -11.09 4.57 -3.61
CA ARG A 76 -11.96 5.76 -3.61
C ARG A 76 -13.44 5.40 -3.82
N ASN A 77 -13.70 4.24 -4.43
CA ASN A 77 -15.04 3.68 -4.62
C ASN A 77 -15.08 2.24 -4.09
N SER A 78 -15.45 2.08 -2.82
CA SER A 78 -15.50 0.78 -2.12
C SER A 78 -16.54 -0.20 -2.68
N LYS A 79 -17.37 0.22 -3.65
CA LYS A 79 -18.34 -0.64 -4.31
C LYS A 79 -17.72 -1.55 -5.37
N ASN A 80 -16.54 -1.20 -5.89
CA ASN A 80 -15.78 -2.05 -6.81
C ASN A 80 -14.69 -2.77 -6.02
N TYR A 81 -14.88 -4.07 -5.79
CA TYR A 81 -13.89 -4.94 -5.16
C TYR A 81 -12.53 -4.93 -5.89
N ASP A 82 -12.51 -4.54 -7.17
CA ASP A 82 -11.32 -4.53 -8.02
C ASP A 82 -10.78 -3.13 -8.36
N TYR A 83 -11.12 -2.07 -7.60
CA TYR A 83 -10.70 -0.69 -7.94
C TYR A 83 -9.21 -0.54 -8.27
N TRP A 84 -8.33 -1.07 -7.41
CA TRP A 84 -6.89 -1.00 -7.68
C TRP A 84 -6.51 -1.85 -8.89
N ALA A 85 -7.15 -2.99 -9.05
CA ALA A 85 -6.91 -3.90 -10.14
C ALA A 85 -7.31 -3.27 -11.50
N GLU A 86 -8.38 -2.48 -11.54
CA GLU A 86 -8.86 -1.67 -12.67
C GLU A 86 -7.92 -0.48 -12.92
N LEU A 87 -7.45 0.20 -11.87
CA LEU A 87 -6.52 1.33 -12.00
C LEU A 87 -5.25 0.95 -12.80
N PHE A 88 -4.79 -0.30 -12.67
CA PHE A 88 -3.59 -0.79 -13.34
C PHE A 88 -3.86 -1.57 -14.64
N SER A 89 -5.11 -1.68 -15.14
CA SER A 89 -5.42 -2.49 -16.32
C SER A 89 -4.93 -1.89 -17.64
N ASP A 90 -4.74 -0.58 -17.69
CA ASP A 90 -4.56 0.16 -18.96
C ASP A 90 -3.09 0.40 -19.33
N GLY A 91 -2.14 -0.27 -18.68
CA GLY A 91 -0.71 -0.02 -18.86
C GLY A 91 -0.23 1.35 -18.35
N LYS A 92 -1.10 2.08 -17.64
CA LYS A 92 -0.77 3.32 -16.94
C LYS A 92 0.26 3.04 -15.86
N LYS A 93 1.27 3.91 -15.79
CA LYS A 93 2.30 3.85 -14.76
C LYS A 93 1.95 4.81 -13.64
N GLU A 94 1.59 4.24 -12.51
CA GLU A 94 1.32 5.00 -11.30
C GLU A 94 2.47 4.83 -10.32
N TYR A 95 2.75 5.87 -9.53
CA TYR A 95 3.91 5.88 -8.65
C TYR A 95 3.52 6.20 -7.22
N LEU A 96 4.14 5.47 -6.29
CA LEU A 96 4.21 5.84 -4.88
C LEU A 96 5.57 6.46 -4.59
N PHE A 97 5.56 7.68 -4.08
CA PHE A 97 6.73 8.38 -3.56
C PHE A 97 6.76 8.29 -2.05
N ILE A 98 7.94 8.01 -1.50
CA ILE A 98 8.22 7.99 -0.06
C ILE A 98 9.28 9.05 0.22
N PHE A 99 9.06 9.84 1.26
CA PHE A 99 9.91 10.94 1.68
C PHE A 99 10.29 10.78 3.14
N HIS A 100 11.51 11.16 3.49
CA HIS A 100 11.91 11.24 4.89
C HIS A 100 11.16 12.41 5.53
N ALA A 101 10.68 12.26 6.77
CA ALA A 101 10.03 13.37 7.47
C ALA A 101 10.95 14.60 7.55
N ASP A 102 12.22 14.40 7.94
CA ASP A 102 13.20 15.49 8.02
C ASP A 102 13.47 16.16 6.67
N THR A 103 13.45 15.42 5.56
CA THR A 103 13.62 16.03 4.23
C THR A 103 12.51 17.01 3.96
N LEU A 104 11.25 16.64 4.24
CA LEU A 104 10.13 17.54 4.02
C LEU A 104 10.13 18.72 4.99
N LEU A 105 10.51 18.50 6.25
CA LEU A 105 10.52 19.56 7.27
C LEU A 105 11.59 20.63 7.03
N ASN A 106 12.71 20.25 6.39
CA ASN A 106 13.86 21.13 6.21
C ASN A 106 14.00 21.71 4.79
N ASN A 107 13.07 21.42 3.88
CA ASN A 107 13.09 21.90 2.51
C ASN A 107 11.71 22.43 2.12
N ASP A 108 11.66 23.50 1.35
CA ASP A 108 10.43 23.92 0.71
C ASP A 108 9.95 22.86 -0.31
N TRP A 109 8.64 22.80 -0.54
CA TRP A 109 8.06 21.74 -1.37
C TRP A 109 8.52 21.81 -2.84
N GLU A 110 8.75 23.01 -3.36
CA GLU A 110 9.20 23.20 -4.74
C GLU A 110 10.62 22.62 -4.93
N SER A 111 11.54 22.86 -3.99
CA SER A 111 12.87 22.25 -4.02
C SER A 111 12.83 20.74 -3.82
N VAL A 112 11.94 20.21 -2.96
CA VAL A 112 11.77 18.75 -2.83
C VAL A 112 11.39 18.13 -4.18
N ARG A 113 10.48 18.75 -4.93
CA ARG A 113 10.04 18.24 -6.23
C ARG A 113 11.08 18.40 -7.33
N SER A 114 11.67 19.60 -7.45
CA SER A 114 12.60 19.94 -8.52
C SER A 114 13.95 19.25 -8.37
N ASP A 115 14.46 19.13 -7.13
CA ASP A 115 15.71 18.42 -6.83
C ASP A 115 15.49 16.92 -6.60
N TYR A 116 14.25 16.43 -6.69
CA TYR A 116 13.88 15.03 -6.51
C TYR A 116 14.32 14.44 -5.17
N LYS A 117 14.15 15.19 -4.07
CA LYS A 117 14.55 14.81 -2.70
C LYS A 117 13.61 13.76 -2.11
N ILE A 118 13.60 12.58 -2.70
CA ILE A 118 12.78 11.43 -2.30
C ILE A 118 13.64 10.33 -1.71
N LEU A 119 13.07 9.54 -0.79
CA LEU A 119 13.70 8.29 -0.34
C LEU A 119 13.50 7.17 -1.35
N ARG A 120 12.28 7.05 -1.88
CA ARG A 120 11.93 5.94 -2.76
C ARG A 120 10.82 6.31 -3.73
N ARG A 121 10.94 5.83 -4.96
CA ARG A 121 9.88 5.78 -5.97
C ARG A 121 9.55 4.33 -6.27
N ILE A 122 8.27 3.98 -6.24
CA ILE A 122 7.78 2.63 -6.50
C ILE A 122 6.78 2.71 -7.64
N GLU A 123 7.06 2.04 -8.76
CA GLU A 123 6.07 1.85 -9.84
C GLU A 123 5.04 0.83 -9.36
N LEU A 124 3.78 1.25 -9.29
CA LEU A 124 2.67 0.43 -8.88
C LEU A 124 2.14 -0.35 -10.07
N SER A 125 1.94 -1.65 -9.87
CA SER A 125 1.27 -2.53 -10.82
C SER A 125 0.43 -3.53 -10.06
N ARG A 126 -0.60 -4.09 -10.72
CA ARG A 126 -1.41 -5.17 -10.17
C ARG A 126 -0.52 -6.33 -9.71
N ASP A 127 0.41 -6.76 -10.55
CA ASP A 127 1.30 -7.89 -10.26
C ASP A 127 2.15 -7.65 -9.01
N LEU A 128 2.72 -6.44 -8.87
CA LEU A 128 3.47 -6.06 -7.67
C LEU A 128 2.59 -6.15 -6.43
N LEU A 129 1.38 -5.59 -6.48
CA LEU A 129 0.49 -5.55 -5.32
C LEU A 129 -0.02 -6.93 -4.94
N GLN A 130 -0.44 -7.76 -5.91
CA GLN A 130 -0.88 -9.12 -5.67
C GLN A 130 0.24 -9.97 -5.08
N LYS A 131 1.45 -9.92 -5.66
CA LYS A 131 2.62 -10.65 -5.15
C LYS A 131 2.94 -10.31 -3.68
N ASN A 132 2.63 -9.09 -3.24
CA ASN A 132 2.88 -8.62 -1.89
C ASN A 132 1.61 -8.58 -1.00
N ASN A 133 0.53 -9.26 -1.40
CA ASN A 133 -0.75 -9.27 -0.66
C ASN A 133 -1.27 -7.86 -0.32
N TRP A 134 -1.17 -6.95 -1.29
CA TRP A 134 -1.60 -5.56 -1.18
C TRP A 134 -0.89 -4.76 -0.08
N VAL A 135 0.37 -5.13 0.22
CA VAL A 135 1.25 -4.44 1.16
C VAL A 135 2.48 -3.91 0.44
N ILE A 136 2.75 -2.62 0.57
CA ILE A 136 4.02 -2.01 0.20
C ILE A 136 4.84 -1.85 1.47
N MET A 137 5.98 -2.54 1.53
CA MET A 137 6.92 -2.44 2.65
C MET A 137 8.05 -1.46 2.32
N TYR A 138 8.21 -0.46 3.18
CA TYR A 138 9.40 0.36 3.28
C TYR A 138 10.26 -0.19 4.43
N LYS A 139 11.53 -0.51 4.15
CA LYS A 139 12.49 -1.13 5.08
C LYS A 139 13.79 -0.37 5.01
#